data_AF-A0A538Q6L9-F1
#
_entry.id   AF-A0A538Q6L9-F1
#
_cell.length_a   1.000
_cell.length_b   1.000
_cell.length_c   1.000
_cell.angle_alpha   90.00
_cell.angle_beta   90.00
_cell.angle_gamma   90.00
#
_symmetry.space_group_name_H-M   'P 1'
#
loop_
_entity.id
_entity.type
_entity.pdbx_description
1 polymer ?
#
loop_
_entity_poly.entity_id
_entity_poly.type
_entity_poly.pdbx_seq_one_letter_code
_entity_poly.pdbx_strand_id
1 'polypeptide(L)' 'MSRIDLRIATCRELPEPDPDAAPLAAALAAAGLTAALLGWDDPAADWDAPIPTLVRTPWNYPL' A
#
# COMPACT_ATOMS: atom_id res chain seq x y z
N MET A 1 -14.70 -16.14 8.86
CA MET A 1 -14.41 -14.70 8.91
C MET A 1 -14.09 -14.25 7.50
N SER A 2 -14.78 -13.25 6.98
CA SER A 2 -14.50 -12.68 5.66
C SER A 2 -13.13 -11.99 5.70
N ARG A 3 -12.25 -12.37 4.78
CA ARG A 3 -10.97 -11.69 4.55
C ARG A 3 -11.29 -10.32 3.95
N ILE A 4 -10.77 -9.25 4.55
CA ILE A 4 -10.92 -7.90 4.01
C ILE A 4 -9.63 -7.57 3.27
N ASP A 5 -9.75 -7.33 1.97
CA ASP A 5 -8.64 -6.88 1.14
C ASP A 5 -8.45 -5.36 1.28
N LEU A 6 -7.18 -4.94 1.34
CA LEU A 6 -6.76 -3.55 1.48
C LEU A 6 -5.61 -3.27 0.50
N ARG A 7 -5.64 -2.11 -0.15
CA ARG A 7 -4.48 -1.57 -0.87
C ARG A 7 -3.72 -0.60 0.00
N ILE A 8 -2.41 -0.60 -0.10
CA ILE A 8 -1.54 0.43 0.45
C ILE A 8 -0.91 1.15 -0.74
N ALA A 9 -1.31 2.40 -0.97
CA ALA A 9 -0.73 3.22 -2.01
C ALA A 9 0.68 3.68 -1.59
N THR A 10 1.65 3.30 -2.41
CA THR A 10 3.08 3.66 -2.35
C THR A 10 3.52 4.15 -3.75
N CYS A 11 4.80 4.37 -3.99
CA CYS A 11 5.41 4.42 -5.33
C CYS A 11 6.19 3.14 -5.64
N ARG A 12 6.54 2.92 -6.92
CA ARG A 12 7.37 1.79 -7.36
C ARG A 12 8.81 1.87 -6.83
N GLU A 13 9.36 3.08 -6.79
CA GLU A 13 10.72 3.35 -6.32
C GLU A 13 10.70 4.29 -5.13
N LEU A 14 11.00 3.76 -3.95
CA LEU A 14 11.10 4.58 -2.74
C LEU A 14 12.46 5.33 -2.73
N PRO A 15 12.46 6.67 -2.57
CA PRO A 15 13.70 7.45 -2.50
C PRO A 15 14.52 7.13 -1.24
N GLU A 16 13.84 6.69 -0.18
CA GLU A 16 14.42 6.24 1.08
C GLU A 16 13.59 5.11 1.68
N PRO A 17 14.18 4.25 2.55
CA PRO A 17 13.43 3.19 3.21
C PRO A 17 12.24 3.74 4.00
N ASP A 18 11.07 3.10 3.90
CA ASP A 18 9.92 3.36 4.78
C ASP A 18 10.05 2.51 6.07
N PRO A 19 10.45 3.10 7.21
CA PRO A 19 10.60 2.35 8.46
C PRO A 19 9.26 1.86 9.02
N ASP A 20 8.13 2.44 8.61
CA ASP A 20 6.81 2.06 9.09
C ASP A 20 6.23 0.87 8.31
N ALA A 21 6.80 0.49 7.17
CA ALA A 21 6.28 -0.57 6.31
C ALA A 21 6.14 -1.91 7.05
N ALA A 22 7.17 -2.30 7.81
CA ALA A 22 7.16 -3.56 8.56
C ALA A 22 6.20 -3.52 9.78
N PRO A 23 6.23 -2.50 10.65
CA PRO A 23 5.22 -2.36 11.72
C PRO A 23 3.78 -2.34 11.20
N LEU A 24 3.52 -1.63 10.10
CA LEU A 24 2.20 -1.55 9.49
C LEU A 24 1.74 -2.91 8.97
N ALA A 25 2.60 -3.63 8.23
CA ALA A 25 2.28 -4.96 7.73
C ALA A 25 1.93 -5.94 8.86
N ALA A 26 2.68 -5.91 9.97
CA ALA A 26 2.42 -6.74 11.14
C ALA A 26 1.06 -6.41 11.79
N ALA A 27 0.73 -5.12 11.95
CA ALA A 27 -0.53 -4.69 12.53
C ALA A 27 -1.75 -5.08 11.65
N LEU A 28 -1.63 -4.94 10.33
CA LEU A 28 -2.68 -5.32 9.39
C LEU A 28 -2.92 -6.84 9.39
N ALA A 29 -1.84 -7.63 9.42
CA ALA A 29 -1.94 -9.08 9.55
C ALA A 29 -2.59 -9.50 10.88
N ALA A 30 -2.21 -8.87 12.00
CA ALA A 30 -2.82 -9.11 13.30
C ALA A 30 -4.32 -8.74 13.35
N ALA A 31 -4.75 -7.75 12.54
CA ALA A 31 -6.14 -7.38 12.36
C ALA A 31 -6.92 -8.30 11.39
N GLY A 32 -6.27 -9.31 10.79
CA GLY A 32 -6.89 -10.22 9.83
C GLY A 32 -7.10 -9.63 8.43
N LEU A 33 -6.43 -8.52 8.12
CA LEU A 33 -6.49 -7.85 6.82
C LEU A 33 -5.48 -8.47 5.85
N THR A 34 -5.80 -8.44 4.57
CA THR A 34 -4.84 -8.74 3.51
C THR A 34 -4.52 -7.48 2.75
N ALA A 35 -3.30 -7.00 2.96
CA ALA A 35 -2.84 -5.77 2.36
C ALA A 35 -1.86 -6.05 1.22
N ALA A 36 -2.02 -5.33 0.11
CA ALA A 36 -1.07 -5.31 -0.99
C ALA A 36 -0.53 -3.89 -1.21
N LEU A 37 0.78 -3.76 -1.36
CA LEU A 37 1.42 -2.51 -1.76
C LEU A 37 1.24 -2.31 -3.27
N LEU A 38 0.68 -1.18 -3.67
CA LEU A 38 0.55 -0.80 -5.07
C LEU A 38 1.23 0.55 -5.29
N GLY A 39 2.11 0.61 -6.28
CA GLY A 39 2.68 1.84 -6.79
C GLY A 39 1.59 2.67 -7.48
N TRP A 40 1.38 3.91 -7.06
CA TRP A 40 0.44 4.83 -7.72
C TRP A 40 0.89 5.15 -9.16
N ASP A 41 2.19 5.08 -9.40
CA ASP A 41 2.89 5.23 -10.67
C ASP A 41 3.01 3.92 -11.47
N ASP A 42 2.39 2.83 -10.99
CA ASP A 42 2.31 1.59 -11.75
C ASP A 42 1.14 1.62 -12.75
N PRO A 43 1.39 1.61 -14.07
CA PRO A 43 0.31 1.63 -15.07
C PRO A 43 -0.54 0.35 -15.08
N ALA A 44 -0.09 -0.73 -14.42
CA ALA A 44 -0.86 -1.96 -14.28
C ALA A 44 -1.84 -1.94 -13.09
N ALA A 45 -1.80 -0.91 -12.24
CA ALA A 45 -2.67 -0.81 -11.07
C ALA A 45 -4.13 -0.48 -11.46
N ASP A 46 -5.06 -1.38 -11.13
CA ASP A 46 -6.50 -1.16 -11.28
C ASP A 46 -7.08 -0.41 -10.06
N TRP A 47 -7.09 0.91 -10.13
CA TRP A 47 -7.63 1.76 -9.07
C TRP A 47 -9.16 1.85 -9.04
N ASP A 48 -9.85 1.44 -10.12
CA ASP A 48 -11.31 1.47 -10.22
C ASP A 48 -11.98 0.29 -9.49
N ALA A 49 -11.24 -0.82 -9.29
CA ALA A 49 -11.74 -1.94 -8.51
C ALA A 49 -12.10 -1.51 -7.07
N PRO A 50 -13.21 -2.02 -6.49
CA PRO A 50 -13.81 -1.55 -5.25
C PRO A 50 -13.07 -2.10 -4.00
N ILE A 51 -11.77 -1.79 -3.88
CA ILE A 51 -10.92 -2.20 -2.76
C ILE A 51 -10.52 -0.93 -1.98
N PRO A 52 -10.75 -0.88 -0.65
CA PRO A 52 -10.33 0.25 0.15
C PRO A 52 -8.81 0.45 0.04
N THR A 53 -8.39 1.72 0.01
CA THR A 53 -6.99 2.11 -0.18
C THR A 53 -6.53 2.99 0.97
N LEU A 54 -5.46 2.58 1.63
CA LEU A 54 -4.71 3.38 2.58
C LEU A 54 -3.58 4.10 1.84
N VAL A 55 -3.52 5.43 1.94
CA VAL A 55 -2.42 6.23 1.38
C VAL A 55 -1.28 6.30 2.39
N ARG A 56 -0.07 5.90 2.00
CA ARG A 56 1.12 5.90 2.88
C ARG A 56 2.27 6.70 2.29
N THR A 57 2.93 6.13 1.30
CA THR A 57 4.18 6.65 0.73
C THR A 57 4.06 6.87 -0.79
N PRO A 58 3.05 7.60 -1.30
CA PRO A 58 2.91 7.88 -2.73
C PRO A 58 3.92 8.96 -3.18
N TRP A 59 5.18 8.79 -2.81
CA TRP A 59 6.23 9.76 -3.03
C TRP A 59 6.80 9.57 -4.43
N ASN A 60 6.75 10.59 -5.28
CA ASN A 60 7.60 10.63 -6.47
C ASN A 60 8.16 12.04 -6.60
N TYR A 61 9.30 12.27 -5.95
CA TYR A 61 10.03 13.53 -6.05
C TYR A 61 11.47 13.23 -6.48
N PRO A 62 12.07 14.06 -7.33
CA PRO A 62 12.51 15.37 -6.88
C PRO A 62 12.06 16.51 -7.80
N LEU A 63 12.18 17.76 -7.32
CA LEU A 63 11.78 18.98 -8.04
C LEU A 63 12.23 18.99 -9.51
#